data_AF-A0A946FDV6-F1
#
_entry.id   AF-A0A946FDV6-F1
#
_cell.length_a   1.000
_cell.length_b   1.000
_cell.length_c   1.000
_cell.angle_alpha   90.00
_cell.angle_beta   90.00
_cell.angle_gamma   90.00
#
_symmetry.space_group_name_H-M   'P 1'
#
loop_
_entity.id
_entity.type
_entity.pdbx_description
1 polymer ?
#
loop_
_entity_poly.entity_id
_entity_poly.type
_entity_poly.pdbx_seq_one_letter_code
_entity_poly.pdbx_strand_id
1 'polypeptide(L)'
;MKTVLRSLYLTYLLDRRAVAAKRVFAEAIRILCFRKRIVSVFLQLDDPYSYLLGHYLTHVLKTYPKVEFKFYLCQGLRGDFMPEPAQLAEYALIDCNLLAREFGIPFLDKGSTPAVEFRRPLLEFLAAEQDEDDFAETLITALTHYWRGDAEAVTRVMGRTYGESAETNVIVGRNQLLLRKMGHYHCATMHYQGEWYWGVDRLRLLLDRLDAQSQNRFEVPLSELASLDQAMQMHLPATVPTKAESLPPLEVFHSFRSPYSYIALQKAFDIADAFGLNLEVKPVLPMVERGMKVPKSKILYIV
;
A
#
# COMPACT_ATOMS: atom_id res chain seq x y z
N MET A 1 -33.99 -10.45 9.45
CA MET A 1 -33.15 -11.47 10.15
C MET A 1 -31.76 -11.65 9.54
N LYS A 2 -31.61 -12.04 8.25
CA LYS A 2 -30.28 -12.28 7.63
C LYS A 2 -29.33 -11.07 7.65
N THR A 3 -29.84 -9.86 7.44
CA THR A 3 -29.02 -8.61 7.43
C THR A 3 -28.51 -8.24 8.82
N VAL A 4 -29.33 -8.42 9.85
CA VAL A 4 -28.98 -8.11 11.26
C VAL A 4 -27.94 -9.11 11.78
N LEU A 5 -28.13 -10.40 11.52
CA LEU A 5 -27.13 -11.45 11.85
C LEU A 5 -25.80 -11.20 11.14
N ARG A 6 -25.82 -10.81 9.86
CA ARG A 6 -24.62 -10.44 9.12
C ARG A 6 -23.93 -9.20 9.70
N SER A 7 -24.71 -8.20 10.10
CA SER A 7 -24.17 -6.99 10.77
C SER A 7 -23.52 -7.34 12.10
N LEU A 8 -24.19 -8.10 12.97
CA LEU A 8 -23.65 -8.54 14.25
C LEU A 8 -22.38 -9.38 14.09
N TYR A 9 -22.35 -10.27 13.10
CA TYR A 9 -21.17 -11.05 12.77
C TYR A 9 -19.99 -10.18 12.31
N LEU A 10 -20.24 -9.19 11.44
CA LEU A 10 -19.22 -8.23 11.02
C LEU A 10 -18.74 -7.37 12.19
N THR A 11 -19.65 -6.90 13.06
CA THR A 11 -19.29 -6.16 14.27
C THR A 11 -18.40 -6.99 15.19
N TYR A 12 -18.69 -8.28 15.37
CA TYR A 12 -17.84 -9.18 16.15
C TYR A 12 -16.48 -9.41 15.48
N LEU A 13 -16.44 -9.65 14.17
CA LEU A 13 -15.18 -9.84 13.44
C LEU A 13 -14.26 -8.62 13.52
N LEU A 14 -14.84 -7.42 13.51
CA LEU A 14 -14.13 -6.14 13.56
C LEU A 14 -13.93 -5.64 15.00
N ASP A 15 -14.41 -6.37 16.01
CA ASP A 15 -14.22 -6.02 17.41
C ASP A 15 -12.74 -6.12 17.80
N ARG A 16 -12.22 -5.10 18.49
CA ARG A 16 -10.80 -5.02 18.85
C ARG A 16 -10.35 -6.20 19.72
N ARG A 17 -11.21 -6.72 20.59
CA ARG A 17 -10.89 -7.86 21.45
C ARG A 17 -10.87 -9.15 20.64
N ALA A 18 -11.83 -9.32 19.73
CA ALA A 18 -11.85 -10.47 18.82
C ALA A 18 -10.61 -10.50 17.92
N VAL A 19 -10.22 -9.35 17.34
CA VAL A 19 -8.98 -9.22 16.55
C VAL A 19 -7.75 -9.53 17.40
N ALA A 20 -7.65 -8.97 18.61
CA ALA A 20 -6.54 -9.26 19.52
C ALA A 20 -6.45 -10.76 19.87
N ALA A 21 -7.57 -11.40 20.17
CA ALA A 21 -7.64 -12.84 20.44
C ALA A 21 -7.20 -13.67 19.21
N LYS A 22 -7.64 -13.30 18.01
CA LYS A 22 -7.21 -13.93 16.74
C LYS A 22 -5.70 -13.81 16.56
N ARG A 23 -5.10 -12.65 16.85
CA ARG A 23 -3.65 -12.43 16.76
C ARG A 23 -2.88 -13.31 17.76
N VAL A 24 -3.32 -13.37 19.02
CA VAL A 24 -2.71 -14.23 20.05
C VAL A 24 -2.78 -15.70 19.64
N PHE A 25 -3.93 -16.15 19.15
CA PHE A 25 -4.12 -17.52 18.69
C PHE A 25 -3.23 -17.85 17.48
N ALA A 26 -3.12 -16.94 16.51
CA ALA A 26 -2.24 -17.12 15.34
C ALA A 26 -0.76 -17.22 15.75
N GLU A 27 -0.31 -16.41 16.70
CA GLU A 27 1.06 -16.48 17.22
C GLU A 27 1.31 -17.77 18.02
N ALA A 28 0.33 -18.23 18.81
CA ALA A 28 0.41 -19.50 19.53
C ALA A 28 0.55 -20.68 18.56
N ILE A 29 -0.27 -20.73 17.51
CA ILE A 29 -0.14 -21.74 16.45
C ILE A 29 1.23 -21.68 15.79
N ARG A 30 1.75 -20.48 15.50
CA ARG A 30 3.07 -20.31 14.89
C ARG A 30 4.17 -20.91 15.78
N ILE A 31 4.14 -20.63 17.09
CA ILE A 31 5.09 -21.18 18.06
C ILE A 31 4.99 -22.70 18.11
N LEU A 32 3.77 -23.23 18.30
CA LEU A 32 3.52 -24.67 18.41
C LEU A 32 3.93 -25.44 17.15
N CYS A 33 3.75 -24.85 15.97
CA CYS A 33 4.14 -25.45 14.70
C CYS A 33 5.58 -25.10 14.26
N PHE A 34 6.39 -24.46 15.11
CA PHE A 34 7.77 -24.04 14.80
C PHE A 34 7.90 -23.24 13.49
N ARG A 35 6.88 -22.46 13.14
CA ARG A 35 6.87 -21.69 11.88
C ARG A 35 7.68 -20.42 12.04
N LYS A 36 8.42 -20.05 10.99
CA LYS A 36 9.07 -18.73 10.89
C LYS A 36 8.03 -17.60 10.86
N ARG A 37 8.42 -16.40 11.26
CA ARG A 37 7.61 -15.19 11.07
C ARG A 37 7.84 -14.72 9.64
N ILE A 38 6.81 -14.83 8.80
CA ILE A 38 6.88 -14.47 7.39
C ILE A 38 5.93 -13.32 7.12
N VAL A 39 6.45 -12.22 6.57
CA VAL A 39 5.69 -11.14 5.96
C VAL A 39 5.77 -11.33 4.44
N SER A 40 4.64 -11.56 3.80
CA SER A 40 4.57 -11.63 2.32
C SER A 40 4.35 -10.23 1.78
N VAL A 41 5.22 -9.77 0.88
CA VAL A 41 5.19 -8.43 0.26
C VAL A 41 4.93 -8.58 -1.24
N PHE A 42 3.87 -7.96 -1.74
CA PHE A 42 3.50 -8.01 -3.15
C PHE A 42 3.66 -6.63 -3.76
N LEU A 43 4.66 -6.47 -4.63
CA LEU A 43 4.99 -5.19 -5.27
C LEU A 43 4.84 -5.29 -6.79
N GLN A 44 4.56 -4.16 -7.41
CA GLN A 44 4.42 -4.02 -8.85
C GLN A 44 5.37 -2.93 -9.35
N LEU A 45 6.05 -3.19 -10.47
CA LEU A 45 7.04 -2.27 -11.02
C LEU A 45 6.44 -0.90 -11.38
N ASP A 46 5.32 -0.89 -12.12
CA ASP A 46 4.63 0.31 -12.59
C ASP A 46 3.53 0.79 -11.66
N ASP A 47 3.73 0.59 -10.35
CA ASP A 47 2.87 1.12 -9.29
C ASP A 47 3.69 2.04 -8.36
N PRO A 48 3.42 3.36 -8.31
CA PRO A 48 4.22 4.28 -7.50
C PRO A 48 4.04 4.04 -6.00
N TYR A 49 2.92 3.46 -5.56
CA TYR A 49 2.76 3.07 -4.15
C TYR A 49 3.70 1.92 -3.77
N SER A 50 3.97 1.00 -4.71
CA SER A 50 4.96 -0.06 -4.52
C SER A 50 6.37 0.51 -4.36
N TYR A 51 6.68 1.61 -5.06
CA TYR A 51 7.94 2.34 -4.86
C TYR A 51 8.05 2.99 -3.49
N LEU A 52 7.04 3.78 -3.08
CA LEU A 52 7.07 4.43 -1.76
C LEU A 52 7.16 3.41 -0.62
N LEU A 53 6.44 2.28 -0.73
CA LEU A 53 6.56 1.18 0.21
C LEU A 53 7.96 0.54 0.18
N GLY A 54 8.48 0.25 -1.01
CA GLY A 54 9.80 -0.33 -1.21
C GLY A 54 10.93 0.51 -0.60
N HIS A 55 10.84 1.84 -0.73
CA HIS A 55 11.79 2.78 -0.12
C HIS A 55 11.97 2.51 1.38
N TYR A 56 10.88 2.52 2.14
CA TYR A 56 10.94 2.26 3.58
C TYR A 56 11.28 0.82 3.93
N LEU A 57 10.86 -0.16 3.11
CA LEU A 57 11.19 -1.56 3.35
C LEU A 57 12.70 -1.81 3.41
N THR A 58 13.52 -1.04 2.67
CA THR A 58 15.00 -1.09 2.76
C THR A 58 15.51 -0.97 4.20
N HIS A 59 14.90 -0.10 5.00
CA HIS A 59 15.27 0.15 6.39
C HIS A 59 14.63 -0.87 7.35
N VAL A 60 13.42 -1.32 7.03
CA VAL A 60 12.70 -2.36 7.79
C VAL A 60 13.45 -3.68 7.74
N LEU A 61 13.94 -4.12 6.57
CA LEU A 61 14.67 -5.39 6.43
C LEU A 61 15.89 -5.47 7.36
N LYS A 62 16.60 -4.36 7.56
CA LYS A 62 17.76 -4.27 8.45
C LYS A 62 17.37 -4.31 9.93
N THR A 63 16.23 -3.71 10.27
CA THR A 63 15.80 -3.56 11.67
C THR A 63 15.11 -4.81 12.23
N TYR A 64 14.48 -5.62 11.38
CA TYR A 64 13.72 -6.80 11.78
C TYR A 64 14.35 -8.12 11.27
N PRO A 65 15.61 -8.45 11.61
CA PRO A 65 16.34 -9.60 11.03
C PRO A 65 15.77 -10.97 11.40
N LYS A 66 14.86 -11.03 12.39
CA LYS A 66 14.16 -12.26 12.81
C LYS A 66 12.83 -12.49 12.08
N VAL A 67 12.43 -11.53 11.25
CA VAL A 67 11.23 -11.59 10.43
C VAL A 67 11.67 -11.81 8.99
N GLU A 68 11.16 -12.86 8.36
CA GLU A 68 11.43 -13.18 6.96
C GLU A 68 10.45 -12.40 6.09
N PHE A 69 10.95 -11.47 5.28
CA PHE A 69 10.14 -10.76 4.29
C PHE A 69 10.28 -11.45 2.93
N LYS A 70 9.18 -12.00 2.40
CA LYS A 70 9.14 -12.66 1.09
C LYS A 70 8.52 -11.74 0.05
N PHE A 71 9.28 -11.38 -0.97
CA PHE A 71 8.84 -10.48 -2.02
C PHE A 71 8.30 -11.23 -3.23
N TYR A 72 7.19 -10.74 -3.78
CA TYR A 72 6.52 -11.31 -4.93
C TYR A 72 6.26 -10.22 -5.96
N LEU A 73 6.89 -10.35 -7.14
CA LEU A 73 6.59 -9.50 -8.29
C LEU A 73 5.16 -9.76 -8.77
N CYS A 74 4.37 -8.70 -8.85
CA CYS A 74 2.99 -8.72 -9.30
C CYS A 74 2.76 -7.69 -10.41
N GLN A 75 1.58 -7.76 -11.02
CA GLN A 75 1.04 -6.74 -11.90
C GLN A 75 -0.38 -6.36 -11.49
N GLY A 76 -0.79 -5.16 -11.88
CA GLY A 76 -2.12 -4.64 -11.59
C GLY A 76 -3.20 -5.49 -12.26
N LEU A 77 -4.25 -5.81 -11.51
CA LEU A 77 -5.42 -6.49 -12.08
C LEU A 77 -6.20 -5.53 -12.98
N ARG A 78 -6.82 -6.07 -14.03
CA ARG A 78 -7.69 -5.34 -14.96
C ARG A 78 -9.16 -5.76 -14.81
N GLY A 79 -10.07 -5.05 -15.47
CA GLY A 79 -11.50 -5.37 -15.51
C GLY A 79 -12.23 -4.96 -14.22
N ASP A 80 -13.09 -5.81 -13.69
CA ASP A 80 -13.98 -5.50 -12.55
C ASP A 80 -13.26 -5.00 -11.28
N PHE A 81 -11.95 -5.27 -11.13
CA PHE A 81 -11.14 -4.77 -10.02
C PHE A 81 -10.70 -3.30 -10.21
N MET A 82 -10.45 -2.88 -11.45
CA MET A 82 -10.02 -1.54 -11.85
C MET A 82 -10.86 -1.09 -13.07
N PRO A 83 -12.06 -0.52 -12.84
CA PRO A 83 -12.96 -0.10 -13.92
C PRO A 83 -12.35 0.99 -14.82
N GLU A 84 -11.60 1.91 -14.22
CA GLU A 84 -10.97 3.06 -14.89
C GLU A 84 -9.45 3.01 -14.68
N PRO A 85 -8.72 2.07 -15.32
CA PRO A 85 -7.31 1.85 -15.02
C PRO A 85 -6.41 3.03 -15.42
N ALA A 86 -6.76 3.76 -16.48
CA ALA A 86 -6.01 4.94 -16.92
C ALA A 86 -6.14 6.10 -15.90
N GLN A 87 -7.37 6.41 -15.47
CA GLN A 87 -7.60 7.45 -14.45
C GLN A 87 -6.97 7.08 -13.11
N LEU A 88 -7.01 5.79 -12.73
CA LEU A 88 -6.36 5.32 -11.51
C LEU A 88 -4.83 5.48 -11.57
N ALA A 89 -4.21 5.17 -12.72
CA ALA A 89 -2.78 5.36 -12.91
C ALA A 89 -2.38 6.84 -12.85
N GLU A 90 -3.16 7.71 -13.49
CA GLU A 90 -2.95 9.17 -13.44
C GLU A 90 -3.07 9.70 -12.00
N TYR A 91 -4.13 9.31 -11.29
CA TYR A 91 -4.30 9.68 -9.88
C TYR A 91 -3.16 9.16 -9.00
N ALA A 92 -2.72 7.92 -9.20
CA ALA A 92 -1.62 7.34 -8.43
C ALA A 92 -0.32 8.15 -8.60
N LEU A 93 -0.05 8.68 -9.80
CA LEU A 93 1.09 9.58 -10.03
C LEU A 93 0.96 10.89 -9.27
N ILE A 94 -0.21 11.52 -9.29
CA ILE A 94 -0.48 12.77 -8.58
C ILE A 94 -0.30 12.56 -7.08
N ASP A 95 -0.97 11.54 -6.53
CA ASP A 95 -0.97 11.27 -5.09
C ASP A 95 0.43 10.88 -4.59
N CYS A 96 1.12 9.96 -5.28
CA CYS A 96 2.46 9.55 -4.87
C CYS A 96 3.50 10.66 -5.02
N ASN A 97 3.35 11.58 -5.97
CA ASN A 97 4.21 12.76 -6.04
C ASN A 97 4.00 13.71 -4.85
N LEU A 98 2.75 13.86 -4.37
CA LEU A 98 2.47 14.63 -3.16
C LEU A 98 3.02 13.94 -1.91
N LEU A 99 2.75 12.63 -1.76
CA LEU A 99 3.26 11.81 -0.66
C LEU A 99 4.78 11.78 -0.64
N ALA A 100 5.44 11.62 -1.79
CA ALA A 100 6.89 11.61 -1.86
C ALA A 100 7.51 12.93 -1.35
N ARG A 101 6.88 14.07 -1.65
CA ARG A 101 7.32 15.38 -1.12
C ARG A 101 7.17 15.45 0.40
N GLU A 102 6.03 14.99 0.93
CA GLU A 102 5.79 14.94 2.38
C GLU A 102 6.78 14.01 3.08
N PHE A 103 7.10 12.88 2.45
CA PHE A 103 8.01 11.87 3.00
C PHE A 103 9.50 12.20 2.80
N GLY A 104 9.83 13.20 1.98
CA GLY A 104 11.21 13.49 1.57
C GLY A 104 11.84 12.43 0.66
N ILE A 105 11.01 11.67 -0.07
CA ILE A 105 11.45 10.61 -0.98
C ILE A 105 11.67 11.21 -2.38
N PRO A 106 12.83 10.99 -3.04
CA PRO A 106 13.04 11.41 -4.42
C PRO A 106 12.02 10.75 -5.37
N PHE A 107 11.31 11.53 -6.18
CA PHE A 107 10.29 11.00 -7.08
C PHE A 107 10.35 11.78 -8.39
N LEU A 108 10.61 11.08 -9.49
CA LEU A 108 10.81 11.69 -10.81
C LEU A 108 11.81 12.87 -10.79
N ASP A 109 12.87 12.75 -9.98
CA ASP A 109 13.91 13.77 -9.79
C ASP A 109 15.02 13.71 -10.85
N LYS A 110 15.12 12.59 -11.58
CA LYS A 110 16.11 12.38 -12.67
C LYS A 110 15.49 12.45 -14.07
N GLY A 111 14.18 12.28 -14.18
CA GLY A 111 13.43 12.36 -15.43
C GLY A 111 11.97 12.69 -15.17
N SER A 112 11.29 13.26 -16.16
CA SER A 112 9.89 13.73 -16.03
C SER A 112 8.85 12.61 -15.95
N THR A 113 9.20 11.40 -16.39
CA THR A 113 8.36 10.20 -16.29
C THR A 113 9.25 8.95 -16.15
N PRO A 114 8.73 7.84 -15.59
CA PRO A 114 9.39 6.55 -15.74
C PRO A 114 9.42 6.19 -17.22
N ALA A 115 10.62 5.87 -17.73
CA ALA A 115 10.81 5.61 -19.14
C ALA A 115 10.06 4.32 -19.56
N VAL A 116 9.05 4.50 -20.42
CA VAL A 116 8.06 3.47 -20.78
C VAL A 116 8.73 2.29 -21.50
N GLU A 117 9.78 2.58 -22.28
CA GLU A 117 10.58 1.61 -23.00
C GLU A 117 11.28 0.60 -22.08
N PHE A 118 11.58 0.98 -20.83
CA PHE A 118 12.21 0.09 -19.86
C PHE A 118 11.21 -0.75 -19.08
N ARG A 119 9.92 -0.40 -19.07
CA ARG A 119 8.90 -1.10 -18.26
C ARG A 119 8.86 -2.59 -18.53
N ARG A 120 8.85 -2.98 -19.80
CA ARG A 120 8.80 -4.40 -20.20
C ARG A 120 10.14 -5.10 -19.95
N PRO A 121 11.29 -4.65 -20.50
CA PRO A 121 12.57 -5.30 -20.23
C PRO A 121 12.92 -5.43 -18.75
N LEU A 122 12.63 -4.40 -17.94
CA LEU A 122 12.91 -4.43 -16.50
C LEU A 122 12.01 -5.43 -15.77
N LEU A 123 10.76 -5.59 -16.20
CA LEU A 123 9.88 -6.63 -15.67
C LEU A 123 10.40 -8.04 -16.01
N GLU A 124 10.88 -8.25 -17.23
CA GLU A 124 11.46 -9.54 -17.64
C GLU A 124 12.73 -9.87 -16.83
N PHE A 125 13.59 -8.87 -16.60
CA PHE A 125 14.73 -8.99 -15.68
C PHE A 125 14.26 -9.39 -14.27
N LEU A 126 13.34 -8.63 -13.67
CA LEU A 126 12.85 -8.91 -12.32
C LEU A 126 12.17 -10.28 -12.19
N ALA A 127 11.52 -10.75 -13.25
CA ALA A 127 10.94 -12.10 -13.24
C ALA A 127 12.02 -13.18 -13.25
N ALA A 128 13.11 -13.01 -13.99
CA ALA A 128 14.24 -13.93 -13.99
C ALA A 128 14.93 -14.02 -12.61
N GLU A 129 14.99 -12.91 -11.88
CA GLU A 129 15.60 -12.84 -10.55
C GLU A 129 14.65 -13.24 -9.40
N GLN A 130 13.37 -13.53 -9.66
CA GLN A 130 12.32 -13.69 -8.63
C GLN A 130 12.60 -14.77 -7.57
N ASP A 131 13.36 -15.80 -7.93
CA ASP A 131 13.68 -16.94 -7.06
C ASP A 131 15.12 -16.84 -6.48
N GLU A 132 15.85 -15.74 -6.74
CA GLU A 132 17.19 -15.46 -6.16
C GLU A 132 17.09 -14.93 -4.73
N ASP A 133 18.15 -15.17 -3.93
CA ASP A 133 18.17 -14.82 -2.50
C ASP A 133 18.17 -13.30 -2.25
N ASP A 134 18.74 -12.51 -3.15
CA ASP A 134 18.83 -11.05 -3.09
C ASP A 134 17.66 -10.33 -3.79
N PHE A 135 16.64 -11.07 -4.25
CA PHE A 135 15.53 -10.54 -5.04
C PHE A 135 14.85 -9.31 -4.41
N ALA A 136 14.74 -9.27 -3.08
CA ALA A 136 14.17 -8.13 -2.36
C ALA A 136 14.95 -6.82 -2.64
N GLU A 137 16.29 -6.87 -2.57
CA GLU A 137 17.16 -5.75 -2.84
C GLU A 137 17.11 -5.36 -4.32
N THR A 138 17.15 -6.35 -5.22
CA THR A 138 17.04 -6.17 -6.67
C THR A 138 15.73 -5.48 -7.05
N LEU A 139 14.60 -5.92 -6.51
CA LEU A 139 13.29 -5.34 -6.78
C LEU A 139 13.15 -3.90 -6.26
N ILE A 140 13.59 -3.63 -5.03
CA ILE A 140 13.53 -2.28 -4.45
C ILE A 140 14.45 -1.31 -5.21
N THR A 141 15.64 -1.78 -5.61
CA THR A 141 16.59 -1.00 -6.41
C THR A 141 16.01 -0.68 -7.79
N ALA A 142 15.42 -1.67 -8.46
CA ALA A 142 14.75 -1.48 -9.74
C ALA A 142 13.59 -0.47 -9.64
N LEU A 143 12.73 -0.60 -8.62
CA LEU A 143 11.66 0.37 -8.33
C LEU A 143 12.22 1.78 -8.14
N THR A 144 13.32 1.90 -7.38
CA THR A 144 13.96 3.19 -7.11
C THR A 144 14.45 3.87 -8.38
N HIS A 145 15.18 3.16 -9.25
CA HIS A 145 15.67 3.76 -10.49
C HIS A 145 14.53 4.07 -11.47
N TYR A 146 13.53 3.18 -11.56
CA TYR A 146 12.38 3.37 -12.43
C TYR A 146 11.57 4.61 -12.04
N TRP A 147 11.22 4.77 -10.76
CA TRP A 147 10.38 5.87 -10.28
C TRP A 147 11.10 7.19 -10.04
N ARG A 148 12.44 7.19 -10.01
CA ARG A 148 13.22 8.42 -10.11
C ARG A 148 13.37 8.92 -11.55
N GLY A 149 13.05 8.10 -12.55
CA GLY A 149 13.25 8.41 -13.96
C GLY A 149 14.72 8.27 -14.42
N ASP A 150 15.51 7.42 -13.76
CA ASP A 150 16.95 7.25 -14.04
C ASP A 150 17.17 6.11 -15.05
N ALA A 151 16.97 6.40 -16.33
CA ALA A 151 17.09 5.45 -17.44
C ALA A 151 18.49 4.78 -17.51
N GLU A 152 19.56 5.54 -17.22
CA GLU A 152 20.92 5.01 -17.22
C GLU A 152 21.11 4.01 -16.08
N ALA A 153 20.61 4.30 -14.88
CA ALA A 153 20.70 3.37 -13.77
C ALA A 153 19.85 2.11 -14.01
N VAL A 154 18.66 2.23 -14.60
CA VAL A 154 17.86 1.08 -15.02
C VAL A 154 18.64 0.18 -15.98
N THR A 155 19.33 0.78 -16.96
CA THR A 155 20.17 0.03 -17.90
C THR A 155 21.33 -0.70 -17.19
N ARG A 156 21.98 -0.03 -16.23
CA ARG A 156 23.05 -0.64 -15.43
C ARG A 156 22.58 -1.81 -14.58
N VAL A 157 21.42 -1.69 -13.93
CA VAL A 157 20.85 -2.76 -13.08
C VAL A 157 20.50 -3.99 -13.90
N MET A 158 19.90 -3.82 -15.08
CA MET A 158 19.61 -4.97 -15.95
C MET A 158 20.90 -5.62 -16.49
N GLY A 159 21.97 -4.85 -16.70
CA GLY A 159 23.27 -5.31 -17.22
C GLY A 159 23.27 -5.77 -18.69
N ARG A 160 22.10 -6.08 -19.25
CA ARG A 160 21.85 -6.45 -20.66
C ARG A 160 20.40 -6.15 -21.05
N THR A 161 20.10 -6.21 -22.33
CA THR A 161 18.73 -6.09 -22.84
C THR A 161 17.97 -7.40 -22.66
N TYR A 162 16.76 -7.32 -22.11
CA TYR A 162 15.84 -8.46 -21.98
C TYR A 162 14.73 -8.36 -23.02
N GLY A 163 14.44 -9.48 -23.69
CA GLY A 163 13.31 -9.65 -24.59
C GLY A 163 12.09 -10.24 -23.88
N GLU A 164 10.92 -10.18 -24.52
CA GLU A 164 9.70 -10.76 -23.97
C GLU A 164 9.82 -12.29 -23.81
N SER A 165 9.55 -12.80 -22.61
CA SER A 165 9.54 -14.22 -22.29
C SER A 165 8.17 -14.68 -21.82
N ALA A 166 7.76 -15.88 -22.25
CA ALA A 166 6.57 -16.54 -21.71
C ALA A 166 6.72 -16.85 -20.21
N GLU A 167 7.95 -17.06 -19.72
CA GLU A 167 8.25 -17.37 -18.32
C GLU A 167 7.86 -16.23 -17.39
N THR A 168 8.05 -14.98 -17.81
CA THR A 168 7.63 -13.80 -17.04
C THR A 168 6.14 -13.79 -16.77
N ASN A 169 5.33 -14.10 -17.77
CA ASN A 169 3.88 -14.20 -17.60
C ASN A 169 3.49 -15.36 -16.66
N VAL A 170 4.25 -16.46 -16.66
CA VAL A 170 4.05 -17.58 -15.73
C VAL A 170 4.38 -17.16 -14.29
N ILE A 171 5.50 -16.48 -14.07
CA ILE A 171 5.95 -16.04 -12.74
C ILE A 171 5.00 -15.00 -12.15
N VAL A 172 4.70 -13.94 -12.91
CA VAL A 172 3.75 -12.90 -12.49
C VAL A 172 2.36 -13.52 -12.28
N GLY A 173 1.92 -14.41 -13.16
CA GLY A 173 0.63 -15.11 -13.04
C GLY A 173 0.56 -16.00 -11.79
N ARG A 174 1.64 -16.71 -11.45
CA ARG A 174 1.79 -17.52 -10.22
C ARG A 174 1.65 -16.64 -8.98
N ASN A 175 2.35 -15.51 -8.95
CA ASN A 175 2.34 -14.58 -7.82
C ASN A 175 0.99 -13.88 -7.66
N GLN A 176 0.35 -13.46 -8.76
CA GLN A 176 -1.01 -12.92 -8.75
C GLN A 176 -2.04 -13.96 -8.27
N LEU A 177 -1.89 -15.23 -8.69
CA LEU A 177 -2.75 -16.30 -8.22
C LEU A 177 -2.58 -16.53 -6.71
N LEU A 178 -1.35 -16.46 -6.19
CA LEU A 178 -1.09 -16.52 -4.76
C LEU A 178 -1.78 -15.38 -4.01
N LEU A 179 -1.60 -14.13 -4.45
CA LEU A 179 -2.25 -12.95 -3.88
C LEU A 179 -3.77 -13.13 -3.79
N ARG A 180 -4.38 -13.62 -4.89
CA ARG A 180 -5.82 -13.91 -4.95
C ARG A 180 -6.26 -15.04 -4.03
N LYS A 181 -5.48 -16.13 -3.96
CA LYS A 181 -5.76 -17.25 -3.04
C LYS A 181 -5.68 -16.83 -1.58
N MET A 182 -4.80 -15.87 -1.26
CA MET A 182 -4.69 -15.28 0.07
C MET A 182 -5.80 -14.25 0.37
N GLY A 183 -6.66 -13.95 -0.60
CA GLY A 183 -7.85 -13.13 -0.41
C GLY A 183 -7.68 -11.65 -0.75
N HIS A 184 -6.57 -11.25 -1.39
CA HIS A 184 -6.35 -9.88 -1.81
C HIS A 184 -6.11 -9.75 -3.32
N TYR A 185 -5.99 -8.53 -3.81
CA TYR A 185 -6.05 -8.25 -5.25
C TYR A 185 -5.31 -6.98 -5.69
N HIS A 186 -4.82 -6.16 -4.75
CA HIS A 186 -3.98 -5.01 -5.03
C HIS A 186 -2.52 -5.32 -4.70
N CYS A 187 -1.62 -4.74 -5.49
CA CYS A 187 -0.19 -4.69 -5.20
C CYS A 187 0.11 -3.61 -4.14
N ALA A 188 1.38 -3.31 -3.90
CA ALA A 188 1.84 -2.45 -2.80
C ALA A 188 1.28 -2.91 -1.44
N THR A 189 1.23 -4.21 -1.20
CA THR A 189 0.60 -4.75 0.01
C THR A 189 1.51 -5.72 0.72
N MET A 190 1.38 -5.75 2.05
CA MET A 190 2.01 -6.72 2.93
C MET A 190 0.95 -7.60 3.58
N HIS A 191 1.30 -8.84 3.88
CA HIS A 191 0.46 -9.77 4.61
C HIS A 191 1.24 -10.41 5.76
N TYR A 192 0.66 -10.35 6.96
CA TYR A 192 1.23 -10.97 8.15
C TYR A 192 0.15 -11.64 9.00
N GLN A 193 0.28 -12.96 9.17
CA GLN A 193 -0.58 -13.77 10.05
C GLN A 193 -2.09 -13.55 9.83
N GLY A 194 -2.54 -13.55 8.57
CA GLY A 194 -3.96 -13.45 8.22
C GLY A 194 -4.51 -12.03 8.21
N GLU A 195 -3.66 -11.01 8.22
CA GLU A 195 -4.03 -9.60 8.10
C GLU A 195 -3.24 -8.93 6.96
N TRP A 196 -3.90 -7.99 6.29
CA TRP A 196 -3.35 -7.23 5.17
C TRP A 196 -3.03 -5.79 5.58
N TYR A 197 -1.90 -5.29 5.09
CA TYR A 197 -1.41 -3.93 5.27
C TYR A 197 -1.11 -3.37 3.89
N TRP A 198 -2.10 -2.69 3.31
CA TRP A 198 -2.00 -2.12 1.97
C TRP A 198 -1.38 -0.73 2.05
N GLY A 199 -0.41 -0.46 1.19
CA GLY A 199 0.23 0.84 1.06
C GLY A 199 1.30 1.12 2.12
N VAL A 200 2.04 2.20 1.85
CA VAL A 200 3.03 2.77 2.77
C VAL A 200 2.37 3.32 4.05
N ASP A 201 1.13 3.82 3.94
CA ASP A 201 0.33 4.37 5.04
C ASP A 201 -0.15 3.32 6.07
N ARG A 202 0.01 2.02 5.76
CA ARG A 202 -0.25 0.91 6.70
C ARG A 202 1.02 0.22 7.18
N LEU A 203 2.20 0.63 6.71
CA LEU A 203 3.47 0.07 7.16
C LEU A 203 3.62 0.23 8.67
N ARG A 204 3.33 1.42 9.22
CA ARG A 204 3.48 1.66 10.65
C ARG A 204 2.66 0.69 11.51
N LEU A 205 1.43 0.37 11.09
CA LEU A 205 0.58 -0.58 11.81
C LEU A 205 1.15 -2.01 11.83
N LEU A 206 1.84 -2.42 10.76
CA LEU A 206 2.54 -3.70 10.72
C LEU A 206 3.73 -3.67 11.70
N LEU A 207 4.51 -2.59 11.68
CA LEU A 207 5.70 -2.46 12.54
C LEU A 207 5.33 -2.42 14.02
N ASP A 208 4.32 -1.63 14.41
CA ASP A 208 3.81 -1.60 15.79
C ASP A 208 3.39 -3.02 16.26
N ARG A 209 2.82 -3.83 15.36
CA ARG A 209 2.47 -5.22 15.67
C ARG A 209 3.70 -6.11 15.85
N LEU A 210 4.75 -5.93 15.04
CA LEU A 210 6.01 -6.67 15.18
C LEU A 210 6.75 -6.26 16.47
N ASP A 211 6.70 -4.98 16.83
CA ASP A 211 7.28 -4.42 18.05
C ASP A 211 6.58 -4.94 19.30
N ALA A 212 5.26 -4.99 19.29
CA ALA A 212 4.47 -5.63 20.35
C ALA A 212 4.79 -7.13 20.51
N GLN A 213 5.41 -7.76 19.50
CA GLN A 213 5.92 -9.13 19.54
C GLN A 213 7.43 -9.22 19.82
N SER A 214 8.05 -8.12 20.27
CA SER A 214 9.48 -8.01 20.57
C SER A 214 10.40 -8.33 19.39
N GLN A 215 9.97 -8.04 18.16
CA GLN A 215 10.83 -8.23 16.98
C GLN A 215 11.87 -7.10 16.84
N ASN A 216 11.56 -5.89 17.27
CA ASN A 216 12.54 -4.83 17.53
C ASN A 216 13.01 -4.84 18.99
N ARG A 217 13.72 -5.91 19.39
CA ARG A 217 14.09 -6.19 20.80
C ARG A 217 14.85 -5.04 21.49
N PHE A 218 15.58 -4.23 20.73
CA PHE A 218 16.38 -3.12 21.26
C PHE A 218 15.69 -1.77 21.14
N GLU A 219 14.39 -1.76 20.77
CA GLU A 219 13.61 -0.54 20.54
C GLU A 219 14.36 0.45 19.67
N VAL A 220 15.07 -0.07 18.65
CA VAL A 220 15.88 0.75 17.76
C VAL A 220 14.94 1.73 17.07
N PRO A 221 15.11 3.05 17.27
CA PRO A 221 14.29 4.02 16.59
C PRO A 221 14.54 3.92 15.09
N LEU A 222 13.48 3.72 14.31
CA LEU A 222 13.54 3.83 12.86
C LEU A 222 13.43 5.30 12.47
N SER A 223 14.53 6.04 12.62
CA SER A 223 14.60 7.47 12.28
C SER A 223 14.19 7.75 10.83
N GLU A 224 14.43 6.79 9.94
CA GLU A 224 14.07 6.86 8.53
C GLU A 224 12.57 6.83 8.32
N LEU A 225 11.77 6.36 9.28
CA LEU A 225 10.31 6.45 9.26
C LEU A 225 9.75 7.75 9.86
N ALA A 226 10.59 8.66 10.34
CA ALA A 226 10.12 9.88 11.02
C ALA A 226 9.19 10.73 10.14
N SER A 227 9.47 10.82 8.84
CA SER A 227 8.60 11.55 7.90
C SER A 227 7.24 10.86 7.72
N LEU A 228 7.22 9.52 7.68
CA LEU A 228 5.97 8.75 7.68
C LEU A 228 5.17 8.99 8.96
N ASP A 229 5.83 8.95 10.11
CA ASP A 229 5.19 9.18 11.41
C ASP A 229 4.61 10.59 11.52
N GLN A 230 5.35 11.58 11.03
CA GLN A 230 4.92 12.98 10.99
C GLN A 230 3.70 13.17 10.10
N ALA A 231 3.71 12.57 8.90
CA ALA A 231 2.58 12.65 7.96
C ALA A 231 1.30 11.98 8.49
N MET A 232 1.44 11.00 9.38
CA MET A 232 0.31 10.33 10.04
C MET A 232 -0.30 11.15 11.18
N GLN A 233 0.32 12.28 11.55
CA GLN A 233 -0.17 13.19 12.57
C GLN A 233 -0.94 14.36 11.95
N MET A 234 -2.10 14.67 12.54
CA MET A 234 -2.94 15.78 12.11
C MET A 234 -2.57 17.04 12.87
N HIS A 235 -1.91 17.98 12.18
CA HIS A 235 -1.52 19.27 12.74
C HIS A 235 -2.52 20.34 12.33
N LEU A 236 -3.41 20.69 13.25
CA LEU A 236 -4.38 21.77 13.06
C LEU A 236 -3.85 23.08 13.66
N PRO A 237 -4.09 24.23 13.02
CA PRO A 237 -3.77 25.52 13.61
C PRO A 237 -4.59 25.75 14.89
N ALA A 238 -3.97 26.38 15.90
CA ALA A 238 -4.64 26.69 17.16
C ALA A 238 -5.72 27.78 17.03
N THR A 239 -5.60 28.61 15.99
CA THR A 239 -6.53 29.68 15.64
C THR A 239 -6.70 29.73 14.14
N VAL A 240 -7.88 30.11 13.67
CA VAL A 240 -8.16 30.29 12.24
C VAL A 240 -7.12 31.24 11.61
N PRO A 241 -6.44 30.84 10.52
CA PRO A 241 -5.46 31.70 9.85
C PRO A 241 -6.09 33.00 9.35
N THR A 242 -5.37 34.13 9.48
CA THR A 242 -5.87 35.48 9.11
C THR A 242 -6.28 35.60 7.63
N LYS A 243 -5.80 34.71 6.77
CA LYS A 243 -6.10 34.67 5.33
C LYS A 243 -6.99 33.49 4.92
N ALA A 244 -7.79 32.95 5.85
CA ALA A 244 -8.72 31.85 5.58
C ALA A 244 -9.61 32.10 4.34
N GLU A 245 -10.11 33.33 4.18
CA GLU A 245 -10.96 33.73 3.03
C GLU A 245 -10.27 33.63 1.66
N SER A 246 -8.94 33.56 1.63
CA SER A 246 -8.17 33.39 0.38
C SER A 246 -7.85 31.94 0.04
N LEU A 247 -8.17 31.01 0.95
CA LEU A 247 -7.97 29.58 0.72
C LEU A 247 -9.14 29.02 -0.11
N PRO A 248 -8.87 28.02 -0.98
CA PRO A 248 -9.95 27.35 -1.72
C PRO A 248 -10.88 26.61 -0.75
N PRO A 249 -12.14 26.36 -1.15
CA PRO A 249 -13.05 25.51 -0.38
C PRO A 249 -12.46 24.11 -0.21
N LEU A 250 -12.79 23.46 0.91
CA LEU A 250 -12.49 22.05 1.11
C LEU A 250 -13.57 21.20 0.45
N GLU A 251 -13.26 20.59 -0.69
CA GLU A 251 -14.17 19.70 -1.39
C GLU A 251 -14.06 18.25 -0.86
N VAL A 252 -15.18 17.66 -0.45
CA VAL A 252 -15.24 16.28 0.06
C VAL A 252 -16.14 15.42 -0.81
N PHE A 253 -15.52 14.51 -1.57
CA PHE A 253 -16.24 13.51 -2.35
C PHE A 253 -16.70 12.34 -1.46
N HIS A 254 -17.95 12.39 -1.00
CA HIS A 254 -18.46 11.48 0.02
C HIS A 254 -19.34 10.37 -0.57
N SER A 255 -19.01 9.10 -0.30
CA SER A 255 -19.89 7.97 -0.60
C SER A 255 -20.57 7.47 0.67
N PHE A 256 -21.90 7.64 0.76
CA PHE A 256 -22.70 7.24 1.93
C PHE A 256 -22.72 5.72 2.19
N ARG A 257 -22.23 4.91 1.25
CA ARG A 257 -22.11 3.44 1.41
C ARG A 257 -20.67 2.99 1.66
N SER A 258 -19.74 3.92 1.83
CA SER A 258 -18.33 3.63 2.11
C SER A 258 -18.01 3.88 3.59
N PRO A 259 -17.58 2.85 4.34
CA PRO A 259 -17.14 3.05 5.72
C PRO A 259 -15.92 3.98 5.80
N TYR A 260 -15.09 4.05 4.77
CA TYR A 260 -13.94 4.97 4.72
C TYR A 260 -14.37 6.43 4.59
N SER A 261 -15.37 6.70 3.74
CA SER A 261 -15.94 8.04 3.63
C SER A 261 -16.57 8.48 4.95
N TYR A 262 -17.14 7.55 5.72
CA TYR A 262 -17.65 7.83 7.07
C TYR A 262 -16.53 8.19 8.06
N ILE A 263 -15.45 7.39 8.12
CA ILE A 263 -14.31 7.63 9.04
C ILE A 263 -13.60 8.95 8.72
N ALA A 264 -13.48 9.31 7.43
CA ALA A 264 -12.83 10.54 7.00
C ALA A 264 -13.67 11.81 7.26
N LEU A 265 -15.00 11.66 7.41
CA LEU A 265 -15.91 12.80 7.43
C LEU A 265 -15.67 13.74 8.63
N GLN A 266 -15.52 13.20 9.84
CA GLN A 266 -15.25 14.02 11.03
C GLN A 266 -13.96 14.82 10.86
N LYS A 267 -12.89 14.17 10.35
CA LYS A 267 -11.62 14.86 10.10
C LYS A 267 -11.75 16.00 9.09
N ALA A 268 -12.59 15.83 8.07
CA ALA A 268 -12.82 16.90 7.10
C ALA A 268 -13.52 18.11 7.74
N PHE A 269 -14.47 17.90 8.64
CA PHE A 269 -15.07 18.99 9.44
C PHE A 269 -14.02 19.65 10.32
N ASP A 270 -13.21 18.88 11.06
CA ASP A 270 -12.18 19.42 11.94
C ASP A 270 -11.16 20.28 11.17
N ILE A 271 -10.80 19.88 9.93
CA ILE A 271 -9.94 20.68 9.04
C ILE A 271 -10.66 21.96 8.61
N ALA A 272 -11.91 21.87 8.15
CA ALA A 272 -12.66 23.02 7.69
C ALA A 272 -12.80 24.07 8.81
N ASP A 273 -13.14 23.65 10.03
CA ASP A 273 -13.30 24.52 11.19
C ASP A 273 -11.97 25.16 11.60
N ALA A 274 -10.90 24.37 11.69
CA ALA A 274 -9.60 24.87 12.12
C ALA A 274 -9.00 25.90 11.14
N PHE A 275 -9.23 25.71 9.83
CA PHE A 275 -8.72 26.60 8.79
C PHE A 275 -9.72 27.68 8.36
N GLY A 276 -10.97 27.65 8.85
CA GLY A 276 -12.04 28.57 8.44
C GLY A 276 -12.46 28.40 6.97
N LEU A 277 -12.43 27.17 6.47
CA LEU A 277 -12.73 26.86 5.06
C LEU A 277 -14.22 26.65 4.83
N ASN A 278 -14.71 27.04 3.65
CA ASN A 278 -16.02 26.56 3.18
C ASN A 278 -15.92 25.06 2.86
N LEU A 279 -16.75 24.24 3.52
CA LEU A 279 -16.78 22.79 3.28
C LEU A 279 -17.85 22.43 2.25
N GLU A 280 -17.42 21.91 1.10
CA GLU A 280 -18.30 21.50 0.01
C GLU A 280 -18.37 19.96 -0.09
N VAL A 281 -19.45 19.38 0.43
CA VAL A 281 -19.67 17.93 0.35
C VAL A 281 -20.30 17.57 -1.00
N LYS A 282 -19.58 16.79 -1.80
CA LYS A 282 -19.99 16.30 -3.12
C LYS A 282 -20.32 14.79 -3.06
N PRO A 283 -21.60 14.39 -3.07
CA PRO A 283 -21.97 12.98 -3.02
C PRO A 283 -21.44 12.17 -4.21
N VAL A 284 -20.92 10.97 -3.95
CA VAL A 284 -20.46 10.02 -4.97
C VAL A 284 -21.32 8.76 -4.95
N LEU A 285 -21.88 8.44 -6.12
CA LEU A 285 -22.63 7.21 -6.36
C LEU A 285 -21.73 5.97 -6.17
N PRO A 286 -22.11 5.03 -5.28
CA PRO A 286 -21.39 3.78 -5.07
C PRO A 286 -21.18 2.99 -6.36
N MET A 287 -20.09 2.21 -6.44
CA MET A 287 -19.76 1.43 -7.65
C MET A 287 -20.91 0.54 -8.14
N VAL A 288 -21.61 -0.11 -7.22
CA VAL A 288 -22.75 -1.00 -7.52
C VAL A 288 -23.91 -0.23 -8.16
N GLU A 289 -24.16 1.00 -7.71
CA GLU A 289 -25.24 1.85 -8.24
C GLU A 289 -24.87 2.46 -9.60
N ARG A 290 -23.58 2.49 -9.93
CA ARG A 290 -23.06 2.81 -11.27
C ARG A 290 -23.07 1.61 -12.23
N GLY A 291 -23.68 0.48 -11.86
CA GLY A 291 -23.77 -0.72 -12.70
C GLY A 291 -22.50 -1.57 -12.75
N MET A 292 -21.51 -1.29 -11.90
CA MET A 292 -20.26 -2.06 -11.89
C MET A 292 -20.40 -3.36 -11.10
N LYS A 293 -19.80 -4.43 -11.62
CA LYS A 293 -19.66 -5.69 -10.88
C LYS A 293 -18.57 -5.54 -9.84
N VAL A 294 -18.89 -5.83 -8.58
CA VAL A 294 -17.91 -5.84 -7.49
C VAL A 294 -17.64 -7.30 -7.08
N PRO A 295 -16.45 -7.85 -7.38
CA PRO A 295 -16.11 -9.22 -7.03
C PRO A 295 -16.14 -9.48 -5.52
N LYS A 296 -16.42 -10.71 -5.10
CA LYS A 296 -16.47 -11.07 -3.66
C LYS A 296 -15.17 -10.76 -2.91
N SER A 297 -14.01 -10.97 -3.52
CA SER A 297 -12.71 -10.62 -2.93
C SER A 297 -12.58 -9.12 -2.67
N LYS A 298 -13.16 -8.27 -3.53
CA LYS A 298 -13.20 -6.81 -3.35
C LYS A 298 -14.16 -6.36 -2.25
N ILE A 299 -15.14 -7.18 -1.88
CA ILE A 299 -16.02 -6.92 -0.74
C ILE A 299 -15.36 -7.36 0.59
N LEU A 300 -14.56 -8.42 0.55
CA LEU A 300 -14.07 -9.10 1.75
C LEU A 300 -12.64 -8.73 2.16
N TYR A 301 -11.85 -8.08 1.30
CA TYR A 301 -10.45 -7.75 1.65
C TYR A 301 -10.30 -6.76 2.83
N ILE A 302 -11.41 -6.13 3.23
CA ILE A 302 -11.48 -5.13 4.31
C ILE A 302 -11.77 -5.82 5.66
N VAL A 303 -12.15 -7.10 5.68
CA VAL A 303 -12.62 -7.84 6.87
C VAL A 303 -11.56 -8.81 7.39
#